data_AF-A0A2E8R7M3-F1
#
_entry.id   AF-A0A2E8R7M3-F1
#
_cell.length_a   1.000
_cell.length_b   1.000
_cell.length_c   1.000
_cell.angle_alpha   90.00
_cell.angle_beta   90.00
_cell.angle_gamma   90.00
#
_symmetry.space_group_name_H-M   'P 1'
#
loop_
_entity.id
_entity.type
_entity.pdbx_description
1 polymer ?
#
loop_
_entity_poly.entity_id
_entity_poly.type
_entity_poly.pdbx_seq_one_letter_code
_entity_poly.pdbx_strand_id
1 'polypeptide(L)'
;MTLNCNGKILDLKIPKVMGILNLAPDSFFDGGKYHSIELATKRCCEMLTQGADIIDIGAASSRPGAKIISQKEEFNRLIPILKVLVKKFDSAIFSVDTFRSQIAKASL
;
A
#
# COMPACT_ATOMS: atom_id res chain seq x y z
N MET A 1 10.12 -12.84 -18.58
CA MET A 1 10.26 -13.26 -17.16
C MET A 1 8.96 -12.93 -16.47
N THR A 2 8.47 -13.78 -15.57
CA THR A 2 7.21 -13.56 -14.83
C THR A 2 7.46 -13.55 -13.32
N LEU A 3 6.64 -12.81 -12.57
CA LEU A 3 6.58 -12.87 -11.11
C LEU A 3 5.21 -13.39 -10.67
N ASN A 4 5.20 -14.30 -9.70
CA ASN A 4 3.97 -14.73 -9.02
C ASN A 4 3.79 -13.93 -7.73
N CYS A 5 2.79 -13.06 -7.70
CA CYS A 5 2.44 -12.21 -6.58
C CYS A 5 1.12 -12.72 -5.97
N ASN A 6 1.22 -13.64 -5.00
CA ASN A 6 0.05 -14.25 -4.34
C ASN A 6 -0.99 -14.83 -5.32
N GLY A 7 -0.53 -15.61 -6.30
CA GLY A 7 -1.36 -16.21 -7.35
C GLY A 7 -1.57 -15.34 -8.59
N LYS A 8 -1.21 -14.05 -8.54
CA LYS A 8 -1.31 -13.14 -9.69
C LYS A 8 -0.01 -13.12 -10.47
N ILE A 9 -0.08 -13.35 -11.78
CA ILE A 9 1.09 -13.39 -12.65
C ILE A 9 1.34 -12.00 -13.25
N LEU A 10 2.51 -11.43 -12.97
CA LEU A 10 3.00 -10.21 -13.60
C LEU A 10 4.03 -10.56 -14.68
N ASP A 11 3.72 -10.30 -15.95
CA ASP A 11 4.65 -10.47 -17.07
C ASP A 11 5.56 -9.23 -17.21
N LEU A 12 6.87 -9.45 -17.06
CA LEU A 12 7.90 -8.41 -17.13
C LEU A 12 8.53 -8.26 -18.53
N LYS A 13 7.87 -8.73 -19.60
CA LYS A 13 8.31 -8.49 -20.98
C LYS A 13 8.38 -6.99 -21.34
N ILE A 14 7.57 -6.17 -20.68
CA ILE A 14 7.58 -4.71 -20.80
C ILE A 14 7.77 -4.07 -19.43
N PRO A 15 8.28 -2.82 -19.35
CA PRO A 15 8.34 -2.08 -18.10
C PRO A 15 6.99 -2.01 -17.40
N LYS A 16 7.04 -2.07 -16.07
CA LYS A 16 5.87 -2.03 -15.20
C LYS A 16 5.90 -0.80 -14.31
N VAL A 17 4.73 -0.21 -14.10
CA VAL A 17 4.58 1.00 -13.28
C VAL A 17 4.08 0.61 -11.90
N MET A 18 4.83 1.02 -10.88
CA MET A 18 4.47 0.86 -9.48
C MET A 18 4.01 2.22 -8.92
N GLY A 19 2.73 2.32 -8.57
CA GLY A 19 2.16 3.50 -7.91
C GLY A 19 2.44 3.49 -6.42
N ILE A 20 3.04 4.57 -5.91
CA ILE A 20 3.41 4.68 -4.48
C ILE A 20 2.25 5.29 -3.69
N LEU A 21 1.64 4.49 -2.81
CA LEU A 21 0.56 4.88 -1.90
C LEU A 21 1.07 5.00 -0.45
N ASN A 22 1.51 6.21 -0.10
CA ASN A 22 1.96 6.52 1.26
C ASN A 22 0.78 6.83 2.20
N LEU A 23 0.76 6.19 3.36
CA LEU A 23 -0.27 6.37 4.41
C LEU A 23 0.19 7.36 5.52
N ALA A 24 1.04 8.33 5.19
CA ALA A 24 1.70 9.22 6.13
C ALA A 24 0.75 10.24 6.81
N PRO A 25 0.96 10.57 8.11
CA PRO A 25 -0.01 11.28 8.94
C PRO A 25 -0.39 12.68 8.44
N ASP A 26 0.49 13.35 7.70
CA ASP A 26 0.40 14.76 7.29
C ASP A 26 -0.81 15.04 6.35
N SER A 27 -1.45 13.99 5.81
CA SER A 27 -2.64 14.08 4.95
C SER A 27 -3.89 13.39 5.52
N PHE A 28 -3.83 12.80 6.71
CA PHE A 28 -4.92 11.95 7.24
C PHE A 28 -5.39 12.30 8.66
N PHE A 29 -4.79 13.30 9.32
CA PHE A 29 -4.94 13.45 10.77
C PHE A 29 -6.29 14.01 11.26
N ASP A 30 -7.08 14.69 10.42
CA ASP A 30 -8.32 15.35 10.87
C ASP A 30 -9.62 14.54 10.66
N GLY A 31 -9.61 13.42 9.91
CA GLY A 31 -10.84 12.73 9.47
C GLY A 31 -11.13 11.37 10.10
N GLY A 32 -10.24 10.84 10.95
CA GLY A 32 -10.38 9.50 11.53
C GLY A 32 -10.13 8.33 10.56
N LYS A 33 -10.24 7.09 11.07
CA LYS A 33 -9.89 5.84 10.36
C LYS A 33 -10.70 5.61 9.07
N TYR A 34 -11.95 6.05 9.03
CA TYR A 34 -12.82 5.86 7.86
C TYR A 34 -12.43 6.80 6.73
N HIS A 35 -12.13 8.06 7.05
CA HIS A 35 -11.65 9.03 6.07
C HIS A 35 -10.31 8.61 5.45
N SER A 36 -9.41 8.02 6.24
CA SER A 36 -8.14 7.50 5.71
C SER A 36 -8.33 6.30 4.78
N ILE A 37 -9.29 5.42 5.05
CA ILE A 37 -9.63 4.31 4.16
C ILE A 37 -10.23 4.83 2.84
N GLU A 38 -11.16 5.79 2.90
CA GLU A 38 -11.79 6.37 1.71
C GLU A 38 -10.78 7.07 0.81
N LEU A 39 -9.92 7.92 1.38
CA LEU A 39 -8.86 8.61 0.66
C LEU A 39 -7.87 7.62 0.02
N ALA A 40 -7.40 6.62 0.78
CA ALA A 40 -6.53 5.58 0.23
C ALA A 40 -7.20 4.79 -0.90
N THR A 41 -8.50 4.49 -0.75
CA THR A 41 -9.30 3.80 -1.78
C THR A 41 -9.43 4.63 -3.04
N LYS A 42 -9.74 5.93 -2.90
CA LYS A 42 -9.83 6.87 -4.02
C LYS A 42 -8.49 6.97 -4.75
N ARG A 43 -7.40 7.14 -4.00
CA ARG A 43 -6.05 7.28 -4.57
C ARG A 43 -5.59 6.00 -5.27
N CYS A 44 -5.86 4.84 -4.69
CA CYS A 44 -5.59 3.56 -5.32
C CYS A 44 -6.38 3.41 -6.64
N CYS A 45 -7.66 3.78 -6.64
CA CYS A 45 -8.48 3.77 -7.85
C CYS A 45 -7.87 4.67 -8.94
N GLU A 46 -7.50 5.90 -8.60
CA GLU A 46 -6.86 6.84 -9.52
C GLU A 46 -5.58 6.26 -10.14
N MET A 47 -4.69 5.69 -9.32
CA MET A 47 -3.43 5.07 -9.80
C MET A 47 -3.70 3.91 -10.77
N LEU A 48 -4.63 3.02 -10.43
CA LEU A 48 -5.01 1.91 -11.30
C LEU A 48 -5.62 2.41 -12.62
N THR A 49 -6.46 3.44 -12.55
CA THR A 49 -7.07 4.06 -13.74
C THR A 49 -6.03 4.76 -14.63
N GLN A 50 -4.95 5.26 -14.03
CA GLN A 50 -3.80 5.85 -14.73
C GLN A 50 -2.82 4.81 -15.30
N GLY A 51 -3.07 3.51 -15.08
CA GLY A 51 -2.27 2.43 -15.64
C GLY A 51 -1.16 1.90 -14.74
N ALA A 52 -1.23 2.11 -13.42
CA ALA A 52 -0.33 1.42 -12.50
C ALA A 52 -0.56 -0.10 -12.54
N ASP A 53 0.51 -0.87 -12.76
CA ASP A 53 0.48 -2.34 -12.72
C ASP A 53 0.55 -2.88 -11.29
N ILE A 54 1.21 -2.13 -10.40
CA ILE A 54 1.43 -2.49 -8.99
C ILE A 54 1.09 -1.28 -8.12
N ILE A 55 0.49 -1.51 -6.95
CA ILE A 55 0.34 -0.49 -5.91
C ILE A 55 1.25 -0.85 -4.74
N ASP A 56 2.20 0.03 -4.43
CA ASP A 56 3.13 -0.12 -3.32
C ASP A 56 2.67 0.70 -2.12
N ILE A 57 2.36 0.03 -1.01
CA ILE A 57 1.70 0.64 0.14
C ILE A 57 2.66 0.68 1.32
N GLY A 58 2.98 1.90 1.78
CA GLY A 58 3.87 2.14 2.91
C GLY A 58 3.21 3.02 3.98
N ALA A 59 3.38 2.65 5.26
CA ALA A 59 2.87 3.44 6.39
C ALA A 59 3.98 4.11 7.22
N ALA A 60 5.24 3.72 7.02
CA ALA A 60 6.41 4.32 7.64
C ALA A 60 7.14 5.21 6.62
N SER A 61 7.38 6.47 6.97
CA SER A 61 8.14 7.38 6.11
C SER A 61 9.64 7.07 6.20
N SER A 62 10.28 6.94 5.05
CA SER A 62 11.73 6.79 4.89
C SER A 62 12.46 8.12 4.62
N ARG A 63 11.74 9.25 4.65
CA ARG A 63 12.33 10.57 4.40
C ARG A 63 13.35 10.94 5.49
N PRO A 64 14.47 11.62 5.14
CA PRO A 64 15.41 12.12 6.13
C PRO A 64 14.71 12.98 7.19
N GLY A 65 14.94 12.69 8.47
CA GLY A 65 14.32 13.39 9.59
C GLY A 65 12.87 12.97 9.92
N ALA A 66 12.29 11.99 9.21
CA ALA A 66 10.99 11.47 9.56
C ALA A 66 11.00 10.78 10.93
N LYS A 67 9.93 11.00 11.71
CA LYS A 67 9.76 10.32 12.98
C LYS A 67 9.52 8.82 12.72
N ILE A 68 10.39 7.99 13.28
CA ILE A 68 10.20 6.53 13.26
C ILE A 68 8.95 6.20 14.08
N ILE A 69 7.97 5.61 13.42
CA ILE A 69 6.76 5.12 14.07
C ILE A 69 6.98 3.73 14.66
N SER A 70 6.22 3.41 15.71
CA SER A 70 6.27 2.07 16.31
C SER A 70 5.70 1.02 15.36
N GLN A 71 6.12 -0.25 15.50
CA GLN A 71 5.54 -1.37 14.74
C GLN A 71 4.02 -1.46 14.92
N LYS A 72 3.51 -1.19 16.14
CA LYS A 72 2.08 -1.18 16.44
C LYS A 72 1.34 -0.09 15.66
N GLU A 73 1.94 1.09 15.56
CA GLU A 73 1.39 2.22 14.81
C GLU A 73 1.37 1.95 13.31
N GLU A 74 2.47 1.41 12.76
CA GLU A 74 2.55 0.98 11.36
C GLU A 74 1.47 -0.07 11.03
N PHE A 75 1.33 -1.10 11.88
CA PHE A 75 0.29 -2.12 11.75
C PHE A 75 -1.12 -1.52 11.73
N ASN A 76 -1.42 -0.62 12.68
CA ASN A 76 -2.74 -0.02 12.82
C ASN A 76 -3.11 0.89 11.64
N ARG A 77 -2.11 1.50 10.98
CA ARG A 77 -2.31 2.30 9.77
C ARG A 77 -2.48 1.43 8.54
N LEU A 78 -1.59 0.46 8.35
CA LEU A 78 -1.46 -0.30 7.11
C LEU A 78 -2.53 -1.37 6.96
N ILE A 79 -2.65 -2.28 7.94
CA ILE A 79 -3.41 -3.53 7.78
C ILE A 79 -4.91 -3.30 7.52
N PRO A 80 -5.61 -2.38 8.22
CA PRO A 80 -7.01 -2.12 7.93
C PRO A 80 -7.25 -1.59 6.51
N ILE A 81 -6.35 -0.74 6.02
CA ILE A 81 -6.45 -0.14 4.68
C ILE A 81 -6.13 -1.21 3.63
N LEU A 82 -5.02 -1.95 3.79
CA LEU A 82 -4.62 -3.02 2.88
C LEU A 82 -5.75 -4.05 2.69
N LYS A 83 -6.41 -4.48 3.77
CA LYS A 83 -7.55 -5.41 3.71
C LYS A 83 -8.71 -4.89 2.84
N VAL A 84 -9.02 -3.60 2.94
CA VAL A 84 -10.08 -2.99 2.13
C VAL A 84 -9.67 -2.90 0.66
N LEU A 85 -8.42 -2.48 0.39
CA LEU A 85 -7.91 -2.32 -0.97
C LEU A 85 -7.82 -3.65 -1.70
N VAL A 86 -7.24 -4.69 -1.07
CA VAL A 86 -7.15 -6.03 -1.66
C VAL A 86 -8.53 -6.59 -1.98
N LYS A 87 -9.50 -6.43 -1.08
CA LYS A 87 -10.88 -6.88 -1.31
C LYS A 87 -11.57 -6.11 -2.45
N LYS A 88 -11.32 -4.80 -2.55
CA LYS A 88 -12.01 -3.94 -3.52
C LYS A 88 -11.38 -4.00 -4.92
N PHE A 89 -10.07 -4.19 -4.99
CA PHE A 89 -9.29 -4.23 -6.24
C PHE A 89 -8.64 -5.60 -6.39
N ASP A 90 -9.45 -6.66 -6.44
CA ASP A 90 -8.96 -8.04 -6.45
C ASP A 90 -8.10 -8.37 -7.68
N SER A 91 -8.20 -7.63 -8.78
CA SER A 91 -7.29 -7.81 -9.93
C SER A 91 -5.93 -7.14 -9.76
N ALA A 92 -5.79 -6.20 -8.83
CA ALA A 92 -4.56 -5.44 -8.64
C ALA A 92 -3.49 -6.26 -7.90
N ILE A 93 -2.22 -5.96 -8.20
CA ILE A 93 -1.07 -6.48 -7.46
C ILE A 93 -0.68 -5.44 -6.42
N PHE A 94 -0.54 -5.89 -5.18
CA PHE A 94 -0.14 -5.06 -4.06
C PHE A 94 1.25 -5.46 -3.57
N SER A 95 2.10 -4.45 -3.39
CA SER A 95 3.37 -4.51 -2.70
C SER A 95 3.22 -3.80 -1.34
N VAL A 96 3.97 -4.26 -0.35
CA VAL A 96 3.98 -3.66 0.98
C VAL A 96 5.38 -3.18 1.29
N ASP A 97 5.54 -1.86 1.36
CA ASP A 97 6.78 -1.21 1.74
C ASP A 97 6.91 -1.22 3.27
N THR A 98 7.67 -2.20 3.76
CA THR A 98 8.03 -2.32 5.17
C THR A 98 9.37 -3.02 5.32
N PHE A 99 10.15 -2.56 6.29
CA PHE A 99 11.37 -3.23 6.75
C PHE A 99 11.11 -4.15 7.96
N ARG A 100 9.87 -4.23 8.44
CA ARG A 100 9.51 -5.00 9.65
C ARG A 100 8.92 -6.35 9.27
N SER A 101 9.60 -7.42 9.68
CA SER A 101 9.17 -8.80 9.38
C SER A 101 7.76 -9.13 9.88
N GLN A 102 7.35 -8.59 11.03
CA GLN A 102 5.99 -8.82 11.55
C GLN A 102 4.90 -8.13 10.71
N ILE A 103 5.20 -6.98 10.11
CA ILE A 103 4.27 -6.29 9.20
C ILE A 103 4.19 -7.06 7.89
N ALA A 104 5.33 -7.45 7.32
CA ALA A 104 5.37 -8.28 6.12
C ALA A 104 4.55 -9.57 6.29
N LYS A 105 4.72 -10.27 7.42
CA LYS A 105 3.95 -11.48 7.75
C LYS A 105 2.45 -11.23 7.89
N ALA A 106 2.04 -10.09 8.44
CA ALA A 106 0.64 -9.74 8.64
C ALA A 106 -0.08 -9.29 7.35
N SER A 107 0.68 -9.03 6.30
CA SER A 107 0.19 -8.56 4.99
C SER A 107 -0.01 -9.66 3.95
N LEU A 108 0.40 -10.89 4.27
CA LEU A 108 0.13 -12.10 3.46
C LEU A 108 -1.31 -12.56 3.65
#